data_AF-A0A3M8WYA6-F1
#
_entry.id   AF-A0A3M8WYA6-F1
#
_cell.length_a   1.000
_cell.length_b   1.000
_cell.length_c   1.000
_cell.angle_alpha   90.00
_cell.angle_beta   90.00
_cell.angle_gamma   90.00
#
_symmetry.space_group_name_H-M   'P 1'
#
loop_
_entity.id
_entity.type
_entity.pdbx_description
1 polymer ?
#
loop_
_entity_poly.entity_id
_entity_poly.type
_entity_poly.pdbx_seq_one_letter_code
_entity_poly.pdbx_strand_id
1 'polypeptide(L)'
;MGKASRKRREARQQQAGKRQGNPGSKLYREIPRPVIEACEDVLTAYTSGRALARDLGLLNDWPAMIYAEAAALEAVDILTASCGHSGDLLFAELLDDPTFARLAPAMLPLLRFLRGRRAGQNPTLLLDPDTPAPALTLLLLAGQALLSASDGRPGTPAAETTLRECLRRLADSPLDGRTSVGDLAFGLTEREQEQADDEVFIRDQARRICSETLPVRRVLAPADRPALLVLDLTTRPDTEDLLRILDTEMPADGADTVTRWRALAGGNVIRLDVEWLEPVRSSLAVLLDADEHRTVLEKIAAEGRVDLTATDPADSLDSLFALTRVTTSGESLSDVLSRAGIHRA
;
A
#
# COMPACT_ATOMS: atom_id res chain seq x y z
N MET A 1 13.03 -50.65 -25.90
CA MET A 1 12.37 -49.33 -25.73
C MET A 1 10.91 -49.56 -25.32
N GLY A 2 10.36 -48.92 -24.28
CA GLY A 2 8.90 -48.98 -24.03
C GLY A 2 8.39 -48.82 -22.60
N LYS A 3 9.20 -49.03 -21.55
CA LYS A 3 8.70 -48.94 -20.15
C LYS A 3 8.72 -47.51 -19.57
N ALA A 4 9.71 -46.69 -19.94
CA ALA A 4 9.83 -45.32 -19.45
C ALA A 4 8.78 -44.35 -20.05
N SER A 5 8.29 -44.62 -21.26
CA SER A 5 7.27 -43.80 -21.93
C SER A 5 5.87 -44.03 -21.36
N ARG A 6 5.56 -45.27 -20.92
CA ARG A 6 4.25 -45.63 -20.34
C ARG A 6 4.04 -44.99 -18.96
N LYS A 7 5.06 -45.02 -18.10
CA LYS A 7 5.05 -44.34 -16.78
C LYS A 7 4.86 -42.82 -16.88
N ARG A 8 5.46 -42.16 -17.88
CA ARG A 8 5.26 -40.72 -18.12
C ARG A 8 3.86 -40.38 -18.63
N ARG A 9 3.23 -41.30 -19.37
CA ARG A 9 1.87 -41.13 -19.89
C ARG A 9 0.81 -41.36 -18.80
N GLU A 10 1.03 -42.33 -17.93
CA GLU A 10 0.19 -42.60 -16.74
C GLU A 10 0.30 -41.45 -15.70
N ALA A 11 1.50 -40.89 -15.47
CA ALA A 11 1.66 -39.73 -14.60
C ALA A 11 0.97 -38.46 -15.15
N ARG A 12 1.00 -38.25 -16.47
CA ARG A 12 0.26 -37.14 -17.13
C ARG A 12 -1.25 -37.35 -17.11
N GLN A 13 -1.74 -38.59 -17.20
CA GLN A 13 -3.18 -38.88 -17.05
C GLN A 13 -3.66 -38.75 -15.59
N GLN A 14 -2.83 -39.07 -14.59
CA GLN A 14 -3.15 -38.82 -13.18
C GLN A 14 -3.10 -37.33 -12.80
N GLN A 15 -2.24 -36.53 -13.44
CA GLN A 15 -2.25 -35.06 -13.29
C GLN A 15 -3.41 -34.39 -14.04
N ALA A 16 -3.80 -34.91 -15.21
CA ALA A 16 -4.98 -34.42 -15.94
C ALA A 16 -6.30 -34.83 -15.26
N GLY A 17 -6.36 -35.99 -14.60
CA GLY A 17 -7.53 -36.47 -13.85
C GLY A 17 -7.75 -35.79 -12.50
N LYS A 18 -6.74 -35.09 -11.95
CA LYS A 18 -6.89 -34.25 -10.74
C LYS A 18 -7.36 -32.81 -11.04
N ARG A 19 -7.62 -32.47 -12.31
CA ARG A 19 -8.16 -31.17 -12.76
C ARG A 19 -9.66 -31.19 -13.08
N GLN A 20 -10.42 -32.13 -12.51
CA GLN A 20 -11.88 -32.14 -12.61
C GLN A 20 -12.51 -32.18 -11.22
N GLY A 21 -13.10 -31.04 -10.85
CA GLY A 21 -13.62 -30.72 -9.53
C GLY A 21 -12.92 -29.45 -9.09
N ASN A 22 -13.51 -28.29 -9.41
CA ASN A 22 -13.04 -26.99 -8.92
C ASN A 22 -13.13 -27.04 -7.38
N PRO A 23 -12.03 -27.26 -6.64
CA PRO A 23 -12.14 -27.29 -5.19
C PRO A 23 -12.19 -25.83 -4.80
N GLY A 24 -13.34 -25.36 -4.31
CA GLY A 24 -13.54 -23.96 -3.93
C GLY A 24 -12.37 -23.39 -3.10
N SER A 25 -12.29 -22.06 -3.05
CA SER A 25 -11.23 -21.32 -2.37
C SER A 25 -10.82 -21.96 -1.05
N LYS A 26 -9.50 -22.07 -0.79
CA LYS A 26 -8.98 -22.59 0.48
C LYS A 26 -9.56 -21.82 1.67
N LEU A 27 -9.81 -20.52 1.49
CA LEU A 27 -10.45 -19.63 2.45
C LEU A 27 -11.79 -20.22 2.96
N TYR A 28 -12.67 -20.63 2.05
CA TYR A 28 -13.98 -21.18 2.37
C TYR A 28 -13.96 -22.63 2.87
N ARG A 29 -12.82 -23.31 2.74
CA ARG A 29 -12.63 -24.67 3.27
C ARG A 29 -12.07 -24.68 4.69
N GLU A 30 -11.23 -23.70 5.03
CA GLU A 30 -10.45 -23.68 6.26
C GLU A 30 -11.08 -22.78 7.35
N ILE A 31 -11.84 -21.75 6.96
CA ILE A 31 -12.49 -20.83 7.91
C ILE A 31 -13.87 -21.37 8.31
N PRO A 32 -14.23 -21.35 9.62
CA PRO A 32 -15.54 -21.77 10.08
C PRO A 32 -16.67 -20.98 9.41
N ARG A 33 -17.68 -21.69 8.90
CA ARG A 33 -18.83 -21.09 8.23
C ARG A 33 -19.53 -19.96 9.01
N PRO A 34 -19.75 -20.05 10.34
CA PRO A 34 -20.34 -18.94 11.09
C PRO A 34 -19.52 -17.64 11.04
N VAL A 35 -18.19 -17.75 10.97
CA VAL A 35 -17.28 -16.59 10.86
C VAL A 35 -17.37 -15.99 9.45
N ILE A 36 -17.35 -16.81 8.40
CA ILE A 36 -17.53 -16.35 7.01
C ILE A 36 -18.85 -15.58 6.89
N GLU A 37 -19.95 -16.17 7.37
CA GLU A 37 -21.26 -15.55 7.28
C GLU A 37 -21.36 -14.26 8.13
N ALA A 38 -20.61 -14.14 9.23
CA ALA A 38 -20.53 -12.89 9.99
C ALA A 38 -19.76 -11.80 9.22
N CYS A 39 -18.64 -12.15 8.59
CA CYS A 39 -17.88 -11.21 7.76
C CYS A 39 -18.68 -10.76 6.52
N GLU A 40 -19.35 -11.70 5.84
CA GLU A 40 -20.22 -11.39 4.69
C GLU A 40 -21.43 -10.54 5.10
N ASP A 41 -21.99 -10.75 6.30
CA ASP A 41 -23.07 -9.91 6.85
C ASP A 41 -22.58 -8.47 7.06
N VAL A 42 -21.35 -8.25 7.54
CA VAL A 42 -20.77 -6.90 7.66
C VAL A 42 -20.66 -6.21 6.31
N LEU A 43 -20.08 -6.88 5.31
CA LEU A 43 -19.95 -6.32 3.96
C LEU A 43 -21.31 -6.01 3.35
N THR A 44 -22.27 -6.93 3.53
CA THR A 44 -23.63 -6.76 3.01
C THR A 44 -24.35 -5.63 3.73
N ALA A 45 -24.26 -5.55 5.05
CA ALA A 45 -24.88 -4.50 5.86
C ALA A 45 -24.35 -3.12 5.46
N TYR A 46 -23.02 -2.98 5.38
CA TYR A 46 -22.37 -1.73 5.00
C TYR A 46 -22.77 -1.29 3.57
N THR A 47 -22.61 -2.16 2.57
CA THR A 47 -22.93 -1.82 1.18
C THR A 47 -24.42 -1.69 0.89
N SER A 48 -25.30 -2.27 1.71
CA SER A 48 -26.76 -2.11 1.61
C SER A 48 -27.30 -0.96 2.46
N GLY A 49 -26.48 -0.34 3.33
CA GLY A 49 -26.93 0.68 4.27
C GLY A 49 -27.87 0.15 5.35
N ARG A 50 -27.72 -1.13 5.72
CA ARG A 50 -28.54 -1.82 6.74
C ARG A 50 -27.77 -1.95 8.05
N ALA A 51 -28.50 -2.10 9.15
CA ALA A 51 -27.91 -2.47 10.42
C ALA A 51 -27.36 -3.91 10.36
N LEU A 52 -26.25 -4.14 11.07
CA LEU A 52 -25.65 -5.45 11.24
C LEU A 52 -26.62 -6.39 11.95
N ALA A 53 -26.80 -7.60 11.41
CA ALA A 53 -27.74 -8.57 11.95
C ALA A 53 -27.05 -9.61 12.86
N ARG A 54 -25.74 -9.80 12.74
CA ARG A 54 -24.96 -10.82 13.45
C ARG A 54 -24.11 -10.30 14.60
N ASP A 55 -23.74 -11.23 15.48
CA ASP A 55 -22.87 -10.99 16.64
C ASP A 55 -21.44 -10.66 16.19
N LEU A 56 -21.01 -9.42 16.49
CA LEU A 56 -19.64 -8.94 16.24
C LEU A 56 -18.58 -9.67 17.07
N GLY A 57 -18.99 -10.41 18.12
CA GLY A 57 -18.10 -11.27 18.90
C GLY A 57 -17.33 -12.28 18.05
N LEU A 58 -17.90 -12.71 16.93
CA LEU A 58 -17.29 -13.65 15.98
C LEU A 58 -16.15 -13.05 15.14
N LEU A 59 -15.94 -11.74 15.21
CA LEU A 59 -14.90 -11.02 14.45
C LEU A 59 -13.60 -10.81 15.23
N ASN A 60 -13.53 -11.27 16.48
CA ASN A 60 -12.38 -11.02 17.36
C ASN A 60 -11.25 -12.04 17.20
N ASP A 61 -11.47 -13.12 16.45
CA ASP A 61 -10.53 -14.22 16.34
C ASP A 61 -9.75 -14.22 15.03
N TRP A 62 -8.63 -14.94 15.03
CA TRP A 62 -7.73 -15.10 13.89
C TRP A 62 -8.41 -15.53 12.56
N PRO A 63 -9.39 -16.46 12.54
CA PRO A 63 -10.07 -16.80 11.29
C PRO A 63 -10.85 -15.62 10.68
N ALA A 64 -11.41 -14.73 11.51
CA ALA A 64 -12.09 -13.53 11.01
C ALA A 64 -11.10 -12.56 10.38
N MET A 65 -9.91 -12.41 10.96
CA MET A 65 -8.82 -11.61 10.39
C MET A 65 -8.39 -12.12 9.00
N ILE A 66 -8.17 -13.43 8.85
CA ILE A 66 -7.80 -14.02 7.55
C ILE A 66 -8.87 -13.73 6.49
N TYR A 67 -10.15 -13.94 6.84
CA TYR A 67 -11.24 -13.66 5.91
C TYR A 67 -11.34 -12.17 5.57
N ALA A 68 -11.26 -11.30 6.58
CA ALA A 68 -11.37 -9.85 6.42
C ALA A 68 -10.23 -9.28 5.57
N GLU A 69 -9.00 -9.76 5.76
CA GLU A 69 -7.86 -9.40 4.90
C GLU A 69 -8.13 -9.79 3.45
N ALA A 70 -8.49 -11.06 3.20
CA ALA A 70 -8.78 -11.53 1.85
C ALA A 70 -9.91 -10.72 1.18
N ALA A 71 -10.98 -10.43 1.92
CA ALA A 71 -12.09 -9.62 1.44
C ALA A 71 -11.69 -8.19 1.12
N ALA A 72 -10.87 -7.58 1.97
CA ALA A 72 -10.37 -6.23 1.73
C ALA A 72 -9.40 -6.17 0.54
N LEU A 73 -8.54 -7.19 0.35
CA LEU A 73 -7.68 -7.28 -0.83
C LEU A 73 -8.49 -7.36 -2.12
N GLU A 74 -9.53 -8.19 -2.15
CA GLU A 74 -10.44 -8.30 -3.31
C GLU A 74 -11.20 -7.01 -3.59
N ALA A 75 -11.72 -6.37 -2.54
CA ALA A 75 -12.45 -5.12 -2.68
C ALA A 75 -11.55 -3.98 -3.20
N VAL A 76 -10.33 -3.86 -2.68
CA VAL A 76 -9.34 -2.88 -3.14
C VAL A 76 -8.87 -3.21 -4.56
N ASP A 77 -8.81 -4.49 -4.94
CA ASP A 77 -8.53 -4.91 -6.32
C ASP A 77 -9.61 -4.45 -7.30
N ILE A 78 -10.88 -4.66 -6.94
CA ILE A 78 -12.02 -4.17 -7.71
C ILE A 78 -12.00 -2.64 -7.79
N LEU A 79 -11.73 -1.94 -6.69
CA LEU A 79 -11.61 -0.48 -6.66
C LEU A 79 -10.57 0.03 -7.65
N THR A 80 -9.35 -0.53 -7.61
CA THR A 80 -8.29 -0.12 -8.55
C THR A 80 -8.64 -0.46 -9.99
N ALA A 81 -9.29 -1.60 -10.26
CA ALA A 81 -9.73 -1.94 -11.60
C ALA A 81 -10.79 -0.97 -12.14
N SER A 82 -11.68 -0.45 -11.28
CA SER A 82 -12.72 0.51 -11.65
C SER A 82 -12.21 1.95 -11.75
N CYS A 83 -11.39 2.39 -10.79
CA CYS A 83 -11.01 3.79 -10.62
C CYS A 83 -9.58 4.10 -11.07
N GLY A 84 -8.76 3.10 -11.42
CA GLY A 84 -7.33 3.25 -11.72
C GLY A 84 -6.44 3.31 -10.48
N HIS A 85 -6.96 3.77 -9.33
CA HIS A 85 -6.21 3.95 -8.09
C HIS A 85 -6.99 3.44 -6.86
N SER A 86 -6.39 3.54 -5.68
CA SER A 86 -7.04 3.17 -4.40
C SER A 86 -6.64 4.07 -3.24
N GLY A 87 -6.31 5.34 -3.50
CA GLY A 87 -5.76 6.27 -2.51
C GLY A 87 -6.75 6.71 -1.43
N ASP A 88 -6.22 7.43 -0.43
CA ASP A 88 -6.88 7.63 0.88
C ASP A 88 -8.19 8.43 0.79
N LEU A 89 -8.31 9.32 -0.20
CA LEU A 89 -9.50 10.16 -0.41
C LEU A 89 -10.76 9.35 -0.69
N LEU A 90 -10.61 8.19 -1.34
CA LEU A 90 -11.73 7.28 -1.62
C LEU A 90 -12.32 6.68 -0.33
N PHE A 91 -11.65 6.90 0.80
CA PHE A 91 -12.03 6.45 2.14
C PHE A 91 -12.31 7.61 3.10
N ALA A 92 -12.27 8.87 2.64
CA ALA A 92 -12.48 10.05 3.48
C ALA A 92 -13.84 9.99 4.22
N GLU A 93 -14.91 9.61 3.52
CA GLU A 93 -16.24 9.47 4.14
C GLU A 93 -16.24 8.47 5.31
N LEU A 94 -15.47 7.38 5.20
CA LEU A 94 -15.34 6.38 6.27
C LEU A 94 -14.48 6.90 7.43
N LEU A 95 -13.41 7.64 7.13
CA LEU A 95 -12.50 8.22 8.14
C LEU A 95 -13.18 9.31 8.97
N ASP A 96 -14.10 10.06 8.36
CA ASP A 96 -14.81 11.17 8.99
C ASP A 96 -16.13 10.75 9.67
N ASP A 97 -16.57 9.49 9.52
CA ASP A 97 -17.80 9.01 10.14
C ASP A 97 -17.63 8.87 11.67
N PRO A 98 -18.40 9.63 12.48
CA PRO A 98 -18.29 9.60 13.94
C PRO A 98 -18.63 8.22 14.53
N THR A 99 -19.39 7.39 13.81
CA THR A 99 -19.73 6.01 14.19
C THR A 99 -18.48 5.15 14.31
N PHE A 100 -17.49 5.38 13.46
CA PHE A 100 -16.26 4.58 13.36
C PHE A 100 -15.03 5.31 13.91
N ALA A 101 -15.20 6.44 14.58
CA ALA A 101 -14.09 7.26 15.12
C ALA A 101 -13.08 6.46 15.97
N ARG A 102 -13.53 5.41 16.68
CA ARG A 102 -12.64 4.53 17.47
C ARG A 102 -11.75 3.61 16.63
N LEU A 103 -12.17 3.31 15.40
CA LEU A 103 -11.48 2.43 14.46
C LEU A 103 -10.56 3.22 13.51
N ALA A 104 -10.85 4.51 13.29
CA ALA A 104 -10.10 5.40 12.40
C ALA A 104 -8.57 5.36 12.57
N PRO A 105 -8.00 5.30 13.80
CA PRO A 105 -6.53 5.21 13.96
C PRO A 105 -5.89 4.00 13.28
N ALA A 106 -6.62 2.88 13.12
CA ALA A 106 -6.12 1.67 12.49
C ALA A 106 -6.38 1.62 10.98
N MET A 107 -7.31 2.43 10.46
CA MET A 107 -7.76 2.36 9.07
C MET A 107 -6.64 2.65 8.06
N LEU A 108 -5.90 3.75 8.23
CA LEU A 108 -4.81 4.10 7.31
C LEU A 108 -3.65 3.08 7.35
N PRO A 109 -3.14 2.64 8.53
CA PRO A 109 -2.16 1.54 8.60
C PRO A 109 -2.62 0.25 7.92
N LEU A 110 -3.88 -0.15 8.13
CA LEU A 110 -4.45 -1.35 7.51
C LEU A 110 -4.59 -1.20 5.99
N LEU A 111 -5.00 -0.03 5.51
CA LEU A 111 -5.10 0.25 4.08
C LEU A 111 -3.73 0.23 3.39
N ARG A 112 -2.70 0.79 4.04
CA ARG A 112 -1.30 0.68 3.59
C ARG A 112 -0.82 -0.77 3.57
N PHE A 113 -1.13 -1.54 4.62
CA PHE A 113 -0.84 -2.97 4.66
C PHE A 113 -1.49 -3.71 3.48
N LEU A 114 -2.77 -3.48 3.19
CA LEU A 114 -3.49 -4.10 2.07
C LEU A 114 -2.87 -3.72 0.72
N ARG A 115 -2.55 -2.44 0.51
CA ARG A 115 -1.87 -1.97 -0.72
C ARG A 115 -0.50 -2.60 -0.88
N GLY A 116 0.27 -2.69 0.22
CA GLY A 116 1.54 -3.40 0.26
C GLY A 116 1.36 -4.86 -0.17
N ARG A 117 0.41 -5.59 0.45
CA ARG A 117 0.07 -6.97 0.09
C ARG A 117 -0.34 -7.11 -1.38
N ARG A 118 -1.16 -6.21 -1.92
CA ARG A 118 -1.55 -6.18 -3.35
C ARG A 118 -0.38 -5.93 -4.29
N ALA A 119 0.55 -5.06 -3.90
CA ALA A 119 1.81 -4.83 -4.60
C ALA A 119 2.80 -6.01 -4.46
N GLY A 120 2.36 -7.11 -3.82
CA GLY A 120 3.17 -8.28 -3.55
C GLY A 120 4.16 -8.06 -2.42
N GLN A 121 4.05 -7.05 -1.58
CA GLN A 121 4.96 -6.91 -0.44
C GLN A 121 4.59 -7.90 0.68
N ASN A 122 5.54 -8.16 1.59
CA ASN A 122 5.29 -8.82 2.87
C ASN A 122 5.33 -7.79 4.01
N PRO A 123 4.41 -6.81 4.04
CA PRO A 123 4.41 -5.80 5.09
C PRO A 123 4.11 -6.47 6.45
N THR A 124 4.90 -6.14 7.46
CA THR A 124 4.57 -6.50 8.84
C THR A 124 3.55 -5.50 9.36
N LEU A 125 2.33 -5.95 9.63
CA LEU A 125 1.31 -5.15 10.28
C LEU A 125 1.60 -5.07 11.79
N LEU A 126 2.15 -3.94 12.24
CA LEU A 126 2.33 -3.65 13.67
C LEU A 126 1.14 -2.82 14.15
N LEU A 127 0.14 -3.50 14.71
CA LEU A 127 -0.94 -2.84 15.45
C LEU A 127 -0.59 -2.78 16.93
N ASP A 128 -0.99 -1.69 17.59
CA ASP A 128 -0.97 -1.63 19.06
C ASP A 128 -1.82 -2.81 19.62
N PRO A 129 -1.37 -3.54 20.65
CA PRO A 129 -2.18 -4.56 21.30
C PRO A 129 -3.60 -4.12 21.67
N ASP A 130 -3.80 -2.83 21.95
CA ASP A 130 -5.09 -2.24 22.32
C ASP A 130 -5.90 -1.78 21.09
N THR A 131 -5.46 -2.09 19.86
CA THR A 131 -6.16 -1.72 18.62
C THR A 131 -7.54 -2.39 18.56
N PRO A 132 -8.63 -1.62 18.49
CA PRO A 132 -9.96 -2.19 18.51
C PRO A 132 -10.33 -2.85 17.18
N ALA A 133 -10.87 -4.08 17.27
CA ALA A 133 -11.60 -4.80 16.22
C ALA A 133 -10.97 -4.73 14.81
N PRO A 134 -9.71 -5.17 14.61
CA PRO A 134 -9.01 -5.03 13.33
C PRO A 134 -9.71 -5.73 12.15
N ALA A 135 -10.37 -6.87 12.37
CA ALA A 135 -11.13 -7.57 11.33
C ALA A 135 -12.33 -6.74 10.86
N LEU A 136 -13.04 -6.11 11.81
CA LEU A 136 -14.13 -5.20 11.48
C LEU A 136 -13.62 -3.99 10.68
N THR A 137 -12.49 -3.41 11.09
CA THR A 137 -11.88 -2.29 10.36
C THR A 137 -11.53 -2.66 8.92
N LEU A 138 -10.95 -3.84 8.70
CA LEU A 138 -10.69 -4.37 7.35
C LEU A 138 -11.97 -4.57 6.53
N LEU A 139 -13.05 -5.08 7.13
CA LEU A 139 -14.33 -5.26 6.45
C LEU A 139 -15.00 -3.92 6.11
N LEU A 140 -14.86 -2.89 6.95
CA LEU A 140 -15.35 -1.54 6.66
C LEU A 140 -14.55 -0.89 5.52
N LEU A 141 -13.22 -1.03 5.51
CA LEU A 141 -12.37 -0.62 4.39
C LEU A 141 -12.80 -1.33 3.10
N ALA A 142 -13.04 -2.65 3.16
CA ALA A 142 -13.54 -3.40 2.02
C ALA A 142 -14.90 -2.87 1.54
N GLY A 143 -15.84 -2.62 2.45
CA GLY A 143 -17.16 -2.06 2.13
C GLY A 143 -17.06 -0.70 1.44
N GLN A 144 -16.22 0.20 1.97
CA GLN A 144 -15.99 1.51 1.37
C GLN A 144 -15.34 1.40 -0.02
N ALA A 145 -14.36 0.51 -0.18
CA ALA A 145 -13.75 0.26 -1.49
C ALA A 145 -14.79 -0.20 -2.52
N LEU A 146 -15.74 -1.06 -2.15
CA LEU A 146 -16.81 -1.51 -3.05
C LEU A 146 -17.78 -0.38 -3.42
N LEU A 147 -18.13 0.50 -2.47
CA LEU A 147 -18.99 1.66 -2.74
C LEU A 147 -18.30 2.62 -3.71
N SER A 148 -17.05 3.00 -3.41
CA SER A 148 -16.23 3.87 -4.26
C SER A 148 -16.01 3.27 -5.66
N ALA A 149 -15.79 1.95 -5.77
CA ALA A 149 -15.65 1.27 -7.05
C ALA A 149 -16.92 1.28 -7.91
N SER A 150 -18.08 1.45 -7.27
CA SER A 150 -19.40 1.48 -7.93
C SER A 150 -19.91 2.89 -8.22
N ASP A 151 -19.18 3.94 -7.81
CA ASP A 151 -19.64 5.34 -7.77
C ASP A 151 -21.07 5.45 -7.19
N GLY A 152 -21.33 4.62 -6.17
CA GLY A 152 -22.66 4.28 -5.71
C GLY A 152 -22.85 4.58 -4.23
N ARG A 153 -24.10 4.82 -3.85
CA ARG A 153 -24.50 4.90 -2.44
C ARG A 153 -24.87 3.51 -1.92
N PRO A 154 -24.85 3.32 -0.58
CA PRO A 154 -25.38 2.10 0.01
C PRO A 154 -26.81 1.78 -0.47
N GLY A 155 -27.08 0.51 -0.76
CA GLY A 155 -28.40 0.02 -1.21
C GLY A 155 -28.70 0.21 -2.70
N THR A 156 -27.73 0.65 -3.51
CA THR A 156 -27.90 0.76 -4.96
C THR A 156 -27.63 -0.58 -5.67
N PRO A 157 -28.27 -0.85 -6.84
CA PRO A 157 -28.01 -2.06 -7.62
C PRO A 157 -26.55 -2.20 -8.07
N ALA A 158 -25.86 -1.08 -8.27
CA ALA A 158 -24.43 -1.04 -8.60
C ALA A 158 -23.59 -1.58 -7.42
N ALA A 159 -23.82 -1.05 -6.20
CA ALA A 159 -23.15 -1.52 -5.00
C ALA A 159 -23.40 -3.02 -4.75
N GLU A 160 -24.63 -3.51 -4.92
CA GLU A 160 -24.96 -4.93 -4.79
C GLU A 160 -24.24 -5.81 -5.82
N THR A 161 -24.10 -5.32 -7.05
CA THR A 161 -23.41 -6.05 -8.12
C THR A 161 -21.92 -6.15 -7.85
N THR A 162 -21.30 -5.05 -7.42
CA THR A 162 -19.88 -5.01 -7.03
C THR A 162 -19.60 -5.89 -5.82
N LEU A 163 -20.47 -5.89 -4.79
CA LEU A 163 -20.36 -6.81 -3.66
C LEU A 163 -20.44 -8.28 -4.12
N ARG A 164 -21.42 -8.62 -4.96
CA ARG A 164 -21.61 -9.99 -5.44
C ARG A 164 -20.38 -10.46 -6.22
N GLU A 165 -19.79 -9.59 -7.02
CA GLU A 165 -18.55 -9.88 -7.74
C GLU A 165 -17.38 -10.11 -6.79
N CYS A 166 -17.22 -9.30 -5.75
CA CYS A 166 -16.20 -9.48 -4.71
C CYS A 166 -16.33 -10.84 -4.00
N LEU A 167 -17.53 -11.16 -3.50
CA LEU A 167 -17.79 -12.43 -2.82
C LEU A 167 -17.58 -13.65 -3.73
N ARG A 168 -17.97 -13.52 -5.01
CA ARG A 168 -17.72 -14.56 -6.01
C ARG A 168 -16.22 -14.79 -6.23
N ARG A 169 -15.42 -13.72 -6.37
CA ARG A 169 -13.96 -13.83 -6.50
C ARG A 169 -13.32 -14.49 -5.28
N LEU A 170 -13.74 -14.11 -4.08
CA LEU A 170 -13.28 -14.72 -2.82
C LEU A 170 -13.55 -16.23 -2.76
N ALA A 171 -14.74 -16.65 -3.19
CA ALA A 171 -15.16 -18.05 -3.16
C ALA A 171 -14.48 -18.91 -4.23
N ASP A 172 -14.20 -18.34 -5.41
CA ASP A 172 -13.61 -19.05 -6.54
C ASP A 172 -12.07 -19.07 -6.47
N SER A 173 -11.44 -17.90 -6.40
CA SER A 173 -9.99 -17.73 -6.43
C SER A 173 -9.60 -16.37 -5.83
N PRO A 174 -9.37 -16.30 -4.50
CA PRO A 174 -9.00 -15.05 -3.85
C PRO A 174 -7.65 -14.53 -4.39
N LEU A 175 -7.42 -13.23 -4.27
CA LEU A 175 -6.31 -12.50 -4.88
C LEU A 175 -4.97 -13.11 -4.51
N ASP A 176 -4.78 -13.45 -3.23
CA ASP A 176 -3.59 -14.14 -2.72
C ASP A 176 -3.29 -15.49 -3.41
N GLY A 177 -4.33 -16.14 -3.96
CA GLY A 177 -4.20 -17.35 -4.76
C GLY A 177 -4.04 -17.11 -6.27
N ARG A 178 -4.32 -15.89 -6.75
CA ARG A 178 -4.24 -15.48 -8.17
C ARG A 178 -2.88 -14.89 -8.54
N THR A 179 -2.25 -14.15 -7.64
CA THR A 179 -0.97 -13.47 -7.90
C THR A 179 0.19 -14.47 -7.80
N SER A 180 0.98 -14.58 -8.87
CA SER A 180 2.16 -15.44 -8.90
C SER A 180 3.26 -14.93 -7.98
N VAL A 181 3.93 -15.86 -7.29
CA VAL A 181 5.13 -15.56 -6.51
C VAL A 181 6.20 -15.00 -7.45
N GLY A 182 6.65 -13.76 -7.25
CA GLY A 182 7.91 -13.27 -7.84
C GLY A 182 7.82 -12.17 -8.90
N ASP A 183 6.65 -11.73 -9.35
CA ASP A 183 6.57 -10.48 -10.11
C ASP A 183 6.34 -9.33 -9.12
N LEU A 184 7.48 -8.72 -8.71
CA LEU A 184 7.64 -7.58 -7.79
C LEU A 184 7.55 -7.87 -6.26
N ALA A 185 7.60 -9.12 -5.81
CA ALA A 185 6.73 -9.51 -4.69
C ALA A 185 7.24 -10.31 -3.45
N PHE A 186 8.53 -10.45 -3.06
CA PHE A 186 8.80 -11.16 -1.77
C PHE A 186 10.03 -10.63 -1.05
N GLY A 187 9.82 -10.04 0.14
CA GLY A 187 10.87 -9.89 1.14
C GLY A 187 11.14 -11.22 1.84
N LEU A 188 12.37 -11.44 2.31
CA LEU A 188 12.83 -12.69 2.93
C LEU A 188 11.97 -13.05 4.15
N THR A 189 11.58 -14.31 4.32
CA THR A 189 10.98 -14.78 5.58
C THR A 189 12.01 -14.83 6.71
N GLU A 190 11.61 -14.88 7.99
CA GLU A 190 12.55 -14.93 9.13
C GLU A 190 13.59 -16.06 9.00
N ARG A 191 13.15 -17.24 8.54
CA ARG A 191 14.02 -18.39 8.27
C ARG A 191 15.00 -18.15 7.11
N GLU A 192 14.61 -17.34 6.12
CA GLU A 192 15.46 -16.95 4.99
C GLU A 192 16.39 -15.79 5.35
N GLN A 193 15.98 -14.90 6.26
CA GLN A 193 16.84 -13.85 6.82
C GLN A 193 17.98 -14.43 7.64
N GLU A 194 17.71 -15.48 8.44
CA GLU A 194 18.73 -16.23 9.18
C GLU A 194 19.77 -16.90 8.27
N GLN A 195 19.46 -17.05 6.98
CA GLN A 195 20.26 -17.79 6.00
C GLN A 195 20.81 -16.90 4.88
N ALA A 196 20.39 -15.65 4.81
CA ALA A 196 20.84 -14.69 3.82
C ALA A 196 22.23 -14.14 4.18
N ASP A 197 23.00 -13.80 3.16
CA ASP A 197 24.22 -13.03 3.38
C ASP A 197 23.90 -11.57 3.74
N ASP A 198 24.89 -10.88 4.32
CA ASP A 198 24.70 -9.52 4.85
C ASP A 198 24.22 -8.54 3.78
N GLU A 199 24.66 -8.68 2.52
CA GLU A 199 24.26 -7.80 1.43
C GLU A 199 22.78 -7.99 1.04
N VAL A 200 22.31 -9.23 0.98
CA VAL A 200 20.90 -9.54 0.67
C VAL A 200 20.00 -9.21 1.86
N PHE A 201 20.44 -9.44 3.09
CA PHE A 201 19.73 -9.03 4.31
C PHE A 201 19.59 -7.51 4.40
N ILE A 202 20.66 -6.75 4.19
CA ILE A 202 20.63 -5.28 4.19
C ILE A 202 19.73 -4.76 3.06
N ARG A 203 19.75 -5.39 1.88
CA ARG A 203 18.88 -5.02 0.75
C ARG A 203 17.40 -5.34 1.01
N ASP A 204 17.10 -6.45 1.70
CA ASP A 204 15.74 -6.81 2.14
C ASP A 204 15.22 -5.82 3.21
N GLN A 205 16.05 -5.50 4.20
CA GLN A 205 15.70 -4.51 5.24
C GLN A 205 15.56 -3.11 4.66
N ALA A 206 16.44 -2.72 3.73
CA ALA A 206 16.28 -1.49 2.96
C ALA A 206 14.97 -1.52 2.17
N ARG A 207 14.64 -2.61 1.45
CA ARG A 207 13.36 -2.76 0.72
C ARG A 207 12.13 -2.66 1.63
N ARG A 208 12.17 -3.26 2.81
CA ARG A 208 11.11 -3.17 3.84
C ARG A 208 10.97 -1.76 4.42
N ILE A 209 12.07 -1.03 4.50
CA ILE A 209 12.09 0.40 4.84
C ILE A 209 11.61 1.25 3.64
N CYS A 210 11.88 0.80 2.40
CA CYS A 210 11.54 1.44 1.13
C CYS A 210 10.09 1.23 0.68
N SER A 211 9.31 0.34 1.30
CA SER A 211 7.91 0.07 0.91
C SER A 211 7.01 1.31 1.01
N GLU A 212 7.37 2.26 1.87
CA GLU A 212 6.72 3.57 1.99
C GLU A 212 7.45 4.71 1.24
N THR A 213 8.38 4.37 0.35
CA THR A 213 9.37 5.32 -0.18
C THR A 213 9.36 5.34 -1.70
N LEU A 214 9.32 6.53 -2.31
CA LEU A 214 9.35 6.66 -3.77
C LEU A 214 10.79 6.71 -4.29
N PRO A 215 11.15 5.93 -5.34
CA PRO A 215 12.43 6.07 -6.00
C PRO A 215 12.53 7.42 -6.72
N VAL A 216 13.68 8.07 -6.61
CA VAL A 216 13.96 9.29 -7.37
C VAL A 216 14.39 8.91 -8.79
N ARG A 217 13.59 9.32 -9.77
CA ARG A 217 13.87 9.15 -11.19
C ARG A 217 14.94 10.12 -11.68
N ARG A 218 14.93 11.34 -11.15
CA ARG A 218 15.83 12.42 -11.55
C ARG A 218 15.97 13.46 -10.45
N VAL A 219 17.18 13.95 -10.25
CA VAL A 219 17.49 15.06 -9.33
C VAL A 219 18.05 16.22 -10.15
N LEU A 220 17.52 17.44 -9.95
CA LEU A 220 18.03 18.65 -10.61
C LEU A 220 18.39 19.72 -9.57
N ALA A 221 19.60 20.29 -9.68
CA ALA A 221 20.05 21.46 -8.91
C ALA A 221 20.38 22.66 -9.82
N PRO A 222 19.39 23.26 -10.49
CA PRO A 222 19.58 24.47 -11.29
C PRO A 222 19.90 25.68 -10.41
N ALA A 223 20.64 26.68 -10.91
CA ALA A 223 21.12 27.78 -10.08
C ALA A 223 20.00 28.67 -9.49
N ASP A 224 18.99 29.01 -10.30
CA ASP A 224 18.03 30.08 -9.99
C ASP A 224 16.70 29.62 -9.37
N ARG A 225 16.58 28.33 -9.00
CA ARG A 225 15.38 27.78 -8.35
C ARG A 225 15.74 26.69 -7.31
N PRO A 226 14.82 26.33 -6.40
CA PRO A 226 15.03 25.23 -5.46
C PRO A 226 15.40 23.92 -6.17
N ALA A 227 16.09 23.04 -5.45
CA ALA A 227 16.42 21.73 -5.96
C ALA A 227 15.13 20.93 -6.23
N LEU A 228 15.09 20.21 -7.36
CA LEU A 228 13.93 19.45 -7.81
C LEU A 228 14.19 17.94 -7.72
N LEU A 229 13.32 17.22 -7.02
CA LEU A 229 13.27 15.76 -7.01
C LEU A 229 12.11 15.29 -7.88
N VAL A 230 12.40 14.46 -8.88
CA VAL A 230 11.40 13.82 -9.75
C VAL A 230 11.21 12.38 -9.29
N LEU A 231 9.99 12.04 -8.88
CA LEU A 231 9.64 10.75 -8.30
C LEU A 231 9.08 9.79 -9.37
N ASP A 232 9.46 8.52 -9.28
CA ASP A 232 8.86 7.44 -10.08
C ASP A 232 7.76 6.75 -9.27
N LEU A 233 6.51 6.96 -9.69
CA LEU A 233 5.31 6.52 -8.99
C LEU A 233 4.84 5.13 -9.35
N THR A 234 5.52 4.46 -10.29
CA THR A 234 5.12 3.12 -10.76
C THR A 234 4.94 2.11 -9.62
N THR A 235 5.55 2.39 -8.46
CA THR A 235 5.53 1.55 -7.27
C THR A 235 4.57 2.01 -6.16
N ARG A 236 3.91 3.18 -6.28
CA ARG A 236 3.01 3.78 -5.26
C ARG A 236 1.76 4.43 -5.87
N PRO A 237 0.82 3.64 -6.42
CA PRO A 237 -0.46 4.14 -6.94
C PRO A 237 -1.35 4.78 -5.86
N ASP A 238 -1.05 4.56 -4.59
CA ASP A 238 -1.73 5.20 -3.45
C ASP A 238 -1.38 6.69 -3.28
N THR A 239 -0.28 7.13 -3.87
CA THR A 239 0.15 8.54 -3.89
C THR A 239 -0.35 9.31 -5.13
N GLU A 240 -0.97 8.61 -6.09
CA GLU A 240 -1.56 9.22 -7.29
C GLU A 240 -2.66 10.22 -6.94
N ASP A 241 -3.47 9.91 -5.92
CA ASP A 241 -4.50 10.81 -5.40
C ASP A 241 -3.94 12.08 -4.77
N LEU A 242 -2.84 11.95 -4.02
CA LEU A 242 -2.11 13.10 -3.48
C LEU A 242 -1.64 13.98 -4.64
N LEU A 243 -1.05 13.40 -5.68
CA LEU A 243 -0.54 14.15 -6.83
C LEU A 243 -1.65 14.80 -7.66
N ARG A 244 -2.80 14.13 -7.82
CA ARG A 244 -3.99 14.68 -8.44
C ARG A 244 -4.55 15.88 -7.66
N ILE A 245 -4.55 15.82 -6.33
CA ILE A 245 -4.91 16.97 -5.50
C ILE A 245 -3.88 18.09 -5.64
N LEU A 246 -2.59 17.78 -5.59
CA LEU A 246 -1.52 18.78 -5.75
C LEU A 246 -1.57 19.49 -7.12
N ASP A 247 -2.13 18.83 -8.15
CA ASP A 247 -2.37 19.39 -9.47
C ASP A 247 -3.58 20.33 -9.54
N THR A 248 -4.58 20.13 -8.67
CA THR A 248 -5.83 20.90 -8.68
C THR A 248 -5.87 22.02 -7.63
N GLU A 249 -5.27 21.79 -6.47
CA GLU A 249 -5.16 22.74 -5.36
C GLU A 249 -3.77 22.61 -4.72
N MET A 250 -2.85 23.55 -5.03
CA MET A 250 -1.55 23.55 -4.39
C MET A 250 -1.68 23.91 -2.90
N PRO A 251 -1.20 23.07 -1.96
CA PRO A 251 -1.19 23.41 -0.55
C PRO A 251 -0.35 24.67 -0.32
N ALA A 252 -0.74 25.46 0.69
CA ALA A 252 -0.15 26.77 0.92
C ALA A 252 1.32 26.63 1.38
N ASP A 253 2.28 26.76 0.46
CA ASP A 253 3.74 26.88 0.69
C ASP A 253 4.25 26.18 1.97
N GLY A 254 4.00 24.87 2.10
CA GLY A 254 4.51 24.03 3.18
C GLY A 254 3.77 24.08 4.52
N ALA A 255 2.74 24.92 4.70
CA ALA A 255 1.95 25.00 5.94
C ALA A 255 1.19 23.71 6.27
N ASP A 256 0.82 22.94 5.23
CA ASP A 256 0.05 21.70 5.35
C ASP A 256 0.96 20.45 5.29
N THR A 257 2.28 20.63 5.32
CA THR A 257 3.28 19.55 5.23
C THR A 257 4.26 19.60 6.39
N VAL A 258 4.58 18.44 6.95
CA VAL A 258 5.66 18.24 7.92
C VAL A 258 6.75 17.42 7.27
N THR A 259 7.97 17.96 7.18
CA THR A 259 9.12 17.20 6.70
C THR A 259 10.02 16.75 7.82
N ARG A 260 10.69 15.61 7.67
CA ARG A 260 11.74 15.16 8.58
C ARG A 260 12.88 14.55 7.79
N TRP A 261 14.11 14.95 8.12
CA TRP A 261 15.32 14.34 7.57
C TRP A 261 15.88 13.30 8.54
N ARG A 262 16.40 12.19 8.00
CA ARG A 262 17.05 11.15 8.81
C ARG A 262 18.20 10.52 8.03
N ALA A 263 19.37 10.42 8.65
CA ALA A 263 20.44 9.56 8.16
C ALA A 263 20.17 8.11 8.59
N LEU A 264 20.31 7.17 7.68
CA LEU A 264 20.12 5.75 7.99
C LEU A 264 21.41 5.14 8.55
N ALA A 265 21.27 4.24 9.53
CA ALA A 265 22.41 3.61 10.16
C ALA A 265 23.13 2.67 9.17
N GLY A 266 24.46 2.76 9.09
CA GLY A 266 25.30 1.82 8.34
C GLY A 266 25.51 2.11 6.86
N GLY A 267 25.16 3.31 6.36
CA GLY A 267 25.42 3.69 4.96
C GLY A 267 25.28 5.18 4.67
N ASN A 268 25.52 5.57 3.41
CA ASN A 268 25.47 6.96 2.93
C ASN A 268 24.07 7.36 2.45
N VAL A 269 23.02 6.82 3.07
CA VAL A 269 21.64 7.05 2.64
C VAL A 269 20.94 8.02 3.58
N ILE A 270 20.34 9.05 3.01
CA ILE A 270 19.48 10.01 3.70
C ILE A 270 18.03 9.78 3.29
N ARG A 271 17.14 9.83 4.27
CA ARG A 271 15.69 9.75 4.11
C ARG A 271 15.07 11.13 4.35
N LEU A 272 14.25 11.56 3.41
CA LEU A 272 13.31 12.68 3.55
C LEU A 272 11.91 12.10 3.74
N ASP A 273 11.34 12.25 4.93
CA ASP A 273 9.93 12.02 5.17
C ASP A 273 9.15 13.30 4.91
N VAL A 274 8.04 13.21 4.19
CA VAL A 274 7.09 14.30 3.93
C VAL A 274 5.70 13.81 4.30
N GLU A 275 5.08 14.47 5.27
CA GLU A 275 3.76 14.15 5.80
C GLU A 275 2.79 15.29 5.46
N TRP A 276 1.75 15.01 4.69
CA TRP A 276 0.66 15.95 4.42
C TRP A 276 -0.41 15.78 5.48
N LEU A 277 -0.82 16.87 6.11
CA LEU A 277 -1.72 16.85 7.26
C LEU A 277 -3.20 16.81 6.85
N GLU A 278 -3.67 17.74 6.03
CA GLU A 278 -5.07 17.81 5.55
C GLU A 278 -5.07 18.33 4.11
N PRO A 279 -6.04 17.92 3.25
CA PRO A 279 -7.11 16.93 3.48
C PRO A 279 -6.70 15.48 3.20
N VAL A 280 -5.45 15.24 2.75
CA VAL A 280 -5.04 13.93 2.19
C VAL A 280 -4.48 12.98 3.25
N ARG A 281 -3.94 13.49 4.37
CA ARG A 281 -3.33 12.69 5.45
C ARG A 281 -2.36 11.61 4.94
N SER A 282 -1.45 11.99 4.06
CA SER A 282 -0.54 11.06 3.39
C SER A 282 0.90 11.24 3.85
N SER A 283 1.70 10.17 3.77
CA SER A 283 3.13 10.23 4.05
C SER A 283 3.92 9.61 2.91
N LEU A 284 4.90 10.37 2.46
CA LEU A 284 5.92 9.97 1.52
C LEU A 284 7.25 9.88 2.24
N ALA A 285 8.04 8.87 1.92
CA ALA A 285 9.48 8.96 2.11
C ALA A 285 10.19 9.07 0.75
N VAL A 286 11.35 9.71 0.73
CA VAL A 286 12.28 9.72 -0.40
C VAL A 286 13.66 9.33 0.13
N LEU A 287 14.34 8.38 -0.51
CA LEU A 287 15.74 8.08 -0.21
C LEU A 287 16.64 8.77 -1.21
N LEU A 288 17.75 9.29 -0.68
CA LEU A 288 18.78 9.95 -1.43
C LEU A 288 20.12 9.34 -1.00
N ASP A 289 20.88 8.84 -1.96
CA ASP A 289 22.30 8.57 -1.72
C ASP A 289 23.03 9.90 -1.58
N ALA A 290 23.70 10.09 -0.46
CA ALA A 290 24.29 11.36 -0.09
C ALA A 290 25.57 11.67 -0.87
N ASP A 291 26.27 10.65 -1.37
CA ASP A 291 27.43 10.85 -2.24
C ASP A 291 26.98 11.15 -3.66
N GLU A 292 26.02 10.39 -4.18
CA GLU A 292 25.47 10.61 -5.52
C GLU A 292 24.78 11.98 -5.65
N HIS A 293 24.06 12.41 -4.62
CA HIS A 293 23.25 13.63 -4.65
C HIS A 293 23.80 14.78 -3.82
N ARG A 294 25.11 14.76 -3.51
CA ARG A 294 25.77 15.73 -2.63
C ARG A 294 25.44 17.18 -2.95
N THR A 295 25.66 17.61 -4.20
CA THR A 295 25.44 19.00 -4.63
C THR A 295 23.99 19.48 -4.39
N VAL A 296 23.04 18.56 -4.53
CA VAL A 296 21.60 18.85 -4.40
C VAL A 296 21.25 18.93 -2.92
N LEU A 297 21.74 18.01 -2.10
CA LEU A 297 21.55 18.01 -0.65
C LEU A 297 22.17 19.25 0.00
N GLU A 298 23.36 19.67 -0.43
CA GLU A 298 24.01 20.91 0.02
C GLU A 298 23.15 22.13 -0.35
N LYS A 299 22.58 22.14 -1.55
CA LYS A 299 21.70 23.21 -2.00
C LYS A 299 20.39 23.28 -1.19
N ILE A 300 19.76 22.13 -0.95
CA ILE A 300 18.55 22.04 -0.10
C ILE A 300 18.87 22.51 1.32
N ALA A 301 20.03 22.13 1.85
CA ALA A 301 20.46 22.54 3.18
C ALA A 301 20.67 24.07 3.28
N ALA A 302 21.16 24.72 2.21
CA ALA A 302 21.34 26.17 2.16
C ALA A 302 20.02 26.95 2.00
N GLU A 303 19.09 26.43 1.20
CA GLU A 303 17.84 27.13 0.85
C GLU A 303 16.64 26.77 1.73
N GLY A 304 16.71 25.64 2.45
CA GLY A 304 15.65 25.13 3.32
C GLY A 304 14.38 24.68 2.58
N ARG A 305 14.50 24.40 1.28
CA ARG A 305 13.37 24.12 0.38
C ARG A 305 13.74 23.07 -0.65
N VAL A 306 12.76 22.25 -1.00
CA VAL A 306 12.85 21.27 -2.08
C VAL A 306 11.55 21.29 -2.87
N ASP A 307 11.65 21.28 -4.20
CA ASP A 307 10.50 21.07 -5.07
C ASP A 307 10.38 19.57 -5.36
N LEU A 308 9.17 19.03 -5.25
CA LEU A 308 8.82 17.65 -5.60
C LEU A 308 7.91 17.66 -6.83
N THR A 309 8.18 16.78 -7.79
CA THR A 309 7.31 16.52 -8.93
C THR A 309 7.30 15.03 -9.22
N ALA A 310 6.28 14.58 -9.94
CA ALA A 310 6.18 13.21 -10.39
C ALA A 310 5.97 13.16 -11.90
N THR A 311 6.23 12.00 -12.50
CA THR A 311 5.96 11.76 -13.92
C THR A 311 5.29 10.41 -14.04
N ASP A 312 4.15 10.33 -14.73
CA ASP A 312 3.52 9.07 -15.11
C ASP A 312 4.45 8.34 -16.11
N PRO A 313 4.67 7.01 -16.00
CA PRO A 313 5.36 6.22 -17.04
C PRO A 313 4.76 6.35 -18.45
N ALA A 314 3.48 6.71 -18.60
CA ALA A 314 2.81 6.95 -19.87
C ALA A 314 3.06 8.36 -20.46
N ASP A 315 3.55 9.30 -19.65
CA ASP A 315 3.80 10.67 -20.05
C ASP A 315 5.22 10.89 -20.59
N SER A 316 5.33 11.85 -21.50
CA SER A 316 6.60 12.32 -22.04
C SER A 316 7.51 12.83 -20.91
N LEU A 317 8.82 12.62 -21.03
CA LEU A 317 9.85 13.16 -20.13
C LEU A 317 9.85 14.70 -20.03
N ASP A 318 9.14 15.37 -20.95
CA ASP A 318 9.00 16.82 -21.03
C ASP A 318 7.72 17.35 -20.32
N SER A 319 6.78 16.47 -19.98
CA SER A 319 5.58 16.79 -19.21
C SER A 319 5.90 16.68 -17.73
N LEU A 320 6.35 17.78 -17.12
CA LEU A 320 6.40 17.89 -15.66
C LEU A 320 4.96 17.90 -15.15
N PHE A 321 4.61 16.93 -14.31
CA PHE A 321 3.38 17.00 -13.52
C PHE A 321 3.57 18.01 -12.38
N ALA A 322 2.48 18.46 -11.76
CA ALA A 322 2.43 19.49 -10.71
C ALA A 322 3.66 19.57 -9.78
N LEU A 323 4.16 20.79 -9.57
CA LEU A 323 5.31 21.09 -8.71
C LEU A 323 4.84 21.42 -7.29
N THR A 324 5.14 20.56 -6.33
CA THR A 324 4.87 20.86 -4.91
C THR A 324 6.13 21.32 -4.23
N ARG A 325 6.09 22.55 -3.71
CA ARG A 325 7.16 23.06 -2.87
C ARG A 325 6.99 22.56 -1.45
N VAL A 326 8.05 21.99 -0.90
CA VAL A 326 8.08 21.52 0.48
C VAL A 326 9.16 22.29 1.23
N THR A 327 8.75 22.98 2.31
CA THR A 327 9.68 23.63 3.23
C THR A 327 10.24 22.60 4.19
N THR A 328 11.56 22.58 4.38
CA THR A 328 12.17 21.65 5.32
C THR A 328 12.03 22.19 6.74
N SER A 329 11.06 21.68 7.51
CA SER A 329 10.87 21.96 8.94
C SER A 329 11.67 20.97 9.80
N GLY A 330 12.16 21.40 10.97
CA GLY A 330 12.78 20.50 11.96
C GLY A 330 14.31 20.58 12.01
N GLU A 331 14.95 19.46 12.36
CA GLU A 331 16.41 19.35 12.42
C GLU A 331 17.03 19.70 11.06
N SER A 332 18.05 20.58 11.05
CA SER A 332 18.58 21.07 9.79
C SER A 332 19.23 19.91 9.03
N LEU A 333 18.98 19.81 7.72
CA LEU A 333 19.65 18.82 6.86
C LEU A 333 21.18 18.91 7.01
N SER A 334 21.73 20.10 7.28
CA SER A 334 23.14 20.31 7.62
C SER A 334 23.59 19.50 8.86
N ASP A 335 22.76 19.43 9.90
CA ASP A 335 23.08 18.67 11.11
C ASP A 335 22.98 17.15 10.88
N VAL A 336 22.11 16.71 9.96
CA VAL A 336 21.98 15.31 9.56
C VAL A 336 23.18 14.89 8.71
N LEU A 337 23.56 15.69 7.70
CA LEU A 337 24.73 15.46 6.86
C LEU A 337 26.03 15.42 7.66
N SER A 338 26.20 16.34 8.62
CA SER A 338 27.39 16.37 9.48
C SER A 338 27.49 15.18 10.43
N ARG A 339 26.38 14.74 11.03
CA ARG A 339 26.35 13.54 11.91
C ARG A 339 26.54 12.23 11.17
N ALA A 340 26.06 12.16 9.93
CA ALA A 340 26.26 10.99 9.09
C ALA A 340 27.72 10.81 8.64
N GLY A 341 28.62 11.75 8.99
CA GLY A 341 30.03 11.67 8.61
C GLY A 341 30.27 11.91 7.12
N ILE A 342 29.27 12.42 6.41
CA ILE A 342 29.28 12.64 4.97
C ILE A 342 29.96 13.98 4.68
N HIS A 343 31.20 14.14 5.14
CA HIS A 343 32.10 15.23 4.75
C HIS A 343 33.56 14.84 4.99
N ARG A 344 34.22 14.36 3.93
CA ARG A 344 35.37 14.97 3.24
C ARG A 344 36.18 13.89 2.51
N ALA A 345 36.03 13.86 1.19
CA ALA A 345 37.13 13.60 0.27
C ALA A 345 37.15 14.74 -0.74
#